data_AF-A0A673B377-F1
#
_entry.id   AF-A0A673B377-F1
#
_cell.length_a   1.000
_cell.length_b   1.000
_cell.length_c   1.000
_cell.angle_alpha   90.00
_cell.angle_beta   90.00
_cell.angle_gamma   90.00
#
_symmetry.space_group_name_H-M   'P 1'
#
loop_
_entity.id
_entity.type
_entity.pdbx_description
1 polymer ?
#
loop_
_entity_poly.entity_id
_entity_poly.type
_entity_poly.pdbx_seq_one_letter_code
_entity_poly.pdbx_strand_id
1 'polypeptide(L)'
;KMLGTTGKAGLFLYRRSLCWFLGVWTLYFPQSEYTETVYVGQPSGTQILQVHALLDRDSERPHFYLCPVSAHKRPPYFSWFHMDMSTGVLSLNKTLEESDFKLWSVQKLGLRAMVSQSPPSAYPCYNKKWARIVLDFINATVPQCSNTKMEELCFPHRDTSIPHIMENRYPGALKQLRRLTRVHVCPNYTISYNVESGETHHILRELVVTAPLDREESERYRLLLVCMVQMDSIITKVETPLEVFVNDEDDNAPFINGTDTADVTISFNRTKGGSFGTLFVYDRDITPILIEHVHNRYASTLLSTDPWINDTFELKDTFREKKAIGGIRETVRDYQLVLKRNLLVTENRTLQLDYLVNDTTYPGLRGTVQLHFNVTILPVHIQFANVTHMFTLTRRASLYAQVLRSRGLTNASPQGSNAAHWLNLQSTKIPESEAVELILGSGSTSRPI
;
A
#
# COMPACT_ATOMS: atom_id res chain seq x y z
N LYS A 1 -55.56 -11.02 -18.05
CA LYS A 1 -54.87 -12.21 -18.61
C LYS A 1 -53.40 -12.08 -18.25
N MET A 2 -52.93 -12.94 -17.35
CA MET A 2 -51.53 -13.07 -16.99
C MET A 2 -50.72 -13.69 -18.14
N LEU A 3 -49.47 -13.24 -18.29
CA LEU A 3 -48.28 -13.96 -18.76
C LEU A 3 -47.12 -12.95 -18.57
N GLY A 4 -46.09 -13.11 -17.75
CA GLY A 4 -45.52 -14.28 -17.10
C GLY A 4 -44.27 -14.74 -17.85
N THR A 5 -43.08 -14.36 -17.35
CA THR A 5 -41.72 -14.96 -17.48
C THR A 5 -40.65 -13.85 -17.54
N THR A 6 -39.52 -13.83 -16.84
CA THR A 6 -38.87 -14.68 -15.83
C THR A 6 -37.73 -13.83 -15.27
N GLY A 7 -37.80 -13.40 -14.00
CA GLY A 7 -36.69 -12.76 -13.31
C GLY A 7 -35.71 -13.82 -12.84
N LYS A 8 -34.45 -13.73 -13.28
CA LYS A 8 -33.35 -14.52 -12.72
C LYS A 8 -33.12 -14.05 -11.29
N ALA A 9 -33.58 -14.86 -10.33
CA ALA A 9 -33.16 -14.74 -8.95
C ALA A 9 -31.67 -15.09 -8.86
N GLY A 10 -30.82 -14.08 -8.71
CA GLY A 10 -29.43 -14.25 -8.31
C GLY A 10 -29.41 -14.72 -6.87
N LEU A 11 -29.14 -16.02 -6.69
CA LEU A 11 -28.90 -16.63 -5.40
C LEU A 11 -27.54 -16.09 -4.90
N PHE A 12 -27.53 -15.00 -4.14
CA PHE A 12 -26.36 -14.55 -3.39
C PHE A 12 -26.12 -15.56 -2.26
N LEU A 13 -25.37 -16.61 -2.57
CA LEU A 13 -24.80 -17.50 -1.58
C LEU A 13 -23.69 -16.73 -0.87
N TYR A 14 -24.01 -16.19 0.31
CA TYR A 14 -23.03 -15.70 1.28
C TYR A 14 -22.11 -16.87 1.64
N ARG A 15 -20.95 -16.99 0.96
CA ARG A 15 -19.91 -17.91 1.36
C ARG A 15 -19.28 -17.35 2.64
N ARG A 16 -19.76 -17.80 3.79
CA ARG A 16 -19.05 -17.68 5.06
C ARG A 16 -17.73 -18.44 4.96
N SER A 17 -16.69 -17.80 4.45
CA SER A 17 -15.32 -18.29 4.59
C SER A 17 -14.92 -18.13 6.04
N LEU A 18 -14.71 -19.28 6.69
CA LEU A 18 -14.26 -19.39 8.06
C LEU A 18 -12.79 -18.95 8.11
N CYS A 19 -12.54 -17.69 8.41
CA CYS A 19 -11.20 -17.11 8.47
C CYS A 19 -10.46 -17.63 9.72
N TRP A 20 -9.54 -18.59 9.52
CA TRP A 20 -8.64 -19.10 10.55
C TRP A 20 -7.21 -18.62 10.24
N PHE A 21 -6.81 -17.57 10.97
CA PHE A 21 -5.44 -17.09 11.26
C PHE A 21 -4.60 -16.53 10.10
N LEU A 22 -4.44 -15.20 10.08
CA LEU A 22 -3.23 -14.48 10.52
C LEU A 22 -3.55 -12.97 10.56
N GLY A 23 -3.59 -12.40 11.77
CA GLY A 23 -3.97 -11.00 12.00
C GLY A 23 -5.45 -10.82 12.34
N VAL A 24 -5.93 -11.48 13.39
CA VAL A 24 -7.25 -11.21 13.96
C VAL A 24 -7.28 -9.75 14.42
N TRP A 25 -7.83 -8.87 13.59
CA TRP A 25 -8.35 -7.61 14.09
C TRP A 25 -9.46 -8.00 15.07
N THR A 26 -9.31 -7.52 16.31
CA THR A 26 -10.17 -7.87 17.43
C THR A 26 -11.18 -6.76 17.72
N LEU A 27 -10.81 -5.51 17.45
CA LEU A 27 -11.57 -4.26 17.49
C LEU A 27 -10.66 -3.19 16.85
N TYR A 28 -11.22 -2.20 16.18
CA TYR A 28 -10.43 -1.06 15.70
C TYR A 28 -11.19 0.26 15.78
N PHE A 29 -10.43 1.35 15.94
CA PHE A 29 -10.97 2.70 15.88
C PHE A 29 -11.13 3.11 14.41
N PRO A 30 -12.32 3.57 13.98
CA PRO A 30 -12.51 4.06 12.61
C PRO A 30 -11.82 5.41 12.36
N GLN A 31 -11.30 6.06 13.40
CA GLN A 31 -10.60 7.34 13.30
C GLN A 31 -9.33 7.26 14.15
N SER A 32 -8.21 7.71 13.58
CA SER A 32 -6.92 7.76 14.28
C SER A 32 -6.78 8.98 15.20
N GLU A 33 -7.57 10.03 14.96
CA GLU A 33 -7.53 11.29 15.68
C GLU A 33 -8.92 11.89 15.89
N TYR A 34 -9.15 12.38 17.11
CA TYR A 34 -10.34 13.10 17.53
C TYR A 34 -9.93 14.45 18.10
N THR A 35 -10.57 15.52 17.67
CA THR A 35 -10.25 16.89 18.09
C THR A 35 -11.48 17.57 18.68
N GLU A 36 -11.32 18.24 19.82
CA GLU A 36 -12.41 19.03 20.42
C GLU A 36 -11.87 20.21 21.23
N THR A 37 -12.72 21.19 21.51
CA THR A 37 -12.36 22.39 22.28
C THR A 37 -13.02 22.38 23.65
N VAL A 38 -12.24 22.72 24.68
CA VAL A 38 -12.70 22.86 26.06
C VAL A 38 -12.35 24.25 26.61
N TYR A 39 -13.16 24.73 27.54
CA TYR A 39 -13.19 26.12 28.01
C TYR A 39 -13.08 26.22 29.54
N VAL A 40 -12.64 27.36 30.02
CA VAL A 40 -12.64 27.70 31.46
C VAL A 40 -14.09 27.69 31.97
N GLY A 41 -14.30 27.16 33.18
CA GLY A 41 -15.57 27.17 33.87
C GLY A 41 -16.53 26.03 33.46
N GLN A 42 -16.14 25.15 32.53
CA GLN A 42 -16.94 23.98 32.21
C GLN A 42 -17.04 23.05 33.42
N PRO A 43 -18.25 22.64 33.85
CA PRO A 43 -18.45 21.85 35.06
C PRO A 43 -18.01 20.39 34.88
N SER A 44 -17.69 19.74 36.01
CA SER A 44 -17.55 18.28 36.05
C SER A 44 -18.82 17.59 35.54
N GLY A 45 -18.65 16.47 34.82
CA GLY A 45 -19.70 15.73 34.15
C GLY A 45 -19.97 16.17 32.70
N THR A 46 -19.40 17.30 32.24
CA THR A 46 -19.58 17.76 30.84
C THR A 46 -19.04 16.73 29.86
N GLN A 47 -19.86 16.30 28.91
CA GLN A 47 -19.47 15.42 27.82
C GLN A 47 -18.69 16.19 26.74
N ILE A 48 -17.54 15.66 26.34
CA ILE A 48 -16.62 16.31 25.42
C ILE A 48 -16.81 15.75 24.01
N LEU A 49 -16.57 14.45 23.85
CA LEU A 49 -16.66 13.73 22.58
C LEU A 49 -16.95 12.25 22.84
N GLN A 50 -17.28 11.51 21.79
CA GLN A 50 -17.47 10.07 21.86
C GLN A 50 -16.57 9.39 20.84
N VAL A 51 -15.82 8.38 21.29
CA VAL A 51 -15.05 7.50 20.42
C VAL A 51 -15.88 6.28 20.05
N HIS A 52 -15.66 5.74 18.85
CA HIS A 52 -16.30 4.51 18.40
C HIS A 52 -15.26 3.43 18.11
N ALA A 53 -15.70 2.18 18.14
CA ALA A 53 -14.91 1.04 17.67
C ALA A 53 -15.81 0.17 16.80
N LEU A 54 -15.30 -0.25 15.65
CA LEU A 54 -15.96 -1.20 14.77
C LEU A 54 -15.54 -2.62 15.14
N LEU A 55 -16.46 -3.55 14.88
CA LEU A 55 -16.34 -4.95 15.30
C LEU A 55 -15.87 -5.79 14.12
N ASP A 56 -15.03 -6.77 14.43
CA ASP A 56 -14.64 -7.80 13.48
C ASP A 56 -15.56 -9.03 13.62
N ARG A 57 -16.14 -9.26 14.80
CA ARG A 57 -17.10 -10.34 15.09
C ARG A 57 -18.32 -9.85 15.87
N ASP A 58 -19.47 -10.46 15.63
CA ASP A 58 -20.75 -10.15 16.28
C ASP A 58 -20.73 -10.35 17.82
N SER A 59 -19.91 -11.29 18.30
CA SER A 59 -19.71 -11.58 19.72
C SER A 59 -18.90 -10.52 20.48
N GLU A 60 -18.21 -9.62 19.78
CA GLU A 60 -17.30 -8.65 20.39
C GLU A 60 -18.06 -7.52 21.07
N ARG A 61 -17.51 -7.05 22.20
CA ARG A 61 -18.05 -5.92 22.95
C ARG A 61 -16.90 -4.95 23.26
N PRO A 62 -16.97 -3.69 22.79
CA PRO A 62 -15.89 -2.75 22.98
C PRO A 62 -15.90 -2.20 24.41
N HIS A 63 -14.73 -2.22 25.05
CA HIS A 63 -14.49 -1.61 26.35
C HIS A 63 -13.45 -0.51 26.20
N PHE A 64 -13.87 0.74 26.39
CA PHE A 64 -13.03 1.91 26.17
C PHE A 64 -12.32 2.35 27.44
N TYR A 65 -11.08 2.81 27.33
CA TYR A 65 -10.35 3.40 28.45
C TYR A 65 -9.27 4.36 27.99
N LEU A 66 -8.88 5.27 28.89
CA LEU A 66 -7.83 6.25 28.64
C LEU A 66 -6.45 5.72 29.04
N CYS A 67 -5.45 6.12 28.27
CA CYS A 67 -4.05 5.87 28.54
C CYS A 67 -3.22 7.16 28.44
N PRO A 68 -2.27 7.42 29.38
CA PRO A 68 -1.41 8.58 29.30
C PRO A 68 -0.46 8.49 28.09
N VAL A 69 -0.04 9.64 27.56
CA VAL A 69 0.91 9.72 26.43
C VAL A 69 2.30 9.19 26.78
N SER A 70 2.67 9.18 28.06
CA SER A 70 3.89 8.55 28.55
C SER A 70 3.56 7.66 29.75
N ALA A 71 4.03 6.41 29.72
CA ALA A 71 3.91 5.48 30.83
C ALA A 71 4.74 5.92 32.05
N HIS A 72 5.78 6.74 31.84
CA HIS A 72 6.71 7.17 32.89
C HIS A 72 6.34 8.50 33.56
N LYS A 73 5.47 9.32 32.93
CA LYS A 73 4.95 10.55 33.52
C LYS A 73 3.48 10.71 33.13
N ARG A 74 2.57 10.38 34.06
CA ARG A 74 1.15 10.70 33.94
C ARG A 74 1.00 12.22 34.07
N PRO A 75 0.51 12.93 33.04
CA PRO A 75 0.33 14.36 33.16
C PRO A 75 -0.74 14.66 34.22
N PRO A 76 -0.61 15.73 35.01
CA PRO A 76 -1.58 16.07 36.05
C PRO A 76 -3.00 16.28 35.51
N TYR A 77 -3.13 16.76 34.26
CA TYR A 77 -4.42 16.94 33.62
C TYR A 77 -5.15 15.62 33.30
N PHE A 78 -4.48 14.48 33.33
CA PHE A 78 -5.10 13.19 32.98
C PHE A 78 -6.25 12.83 33.94
N SER A 79 -6.19 13.22 35.21
CA SER A 79 -7.25 12.96 36.19
C SER A 79 -8.50 13.82 35.99
N TRP A 80 -8.41 14.86 35.15
CA TRP A 80 -9.53 15.74 34.82
C TRP A 80 -10.49 15.12 33.81
N PHE A 81 -10.13 13.98 33.22
CA PHE A 81 -10.91 13.32 32.18
C PHE A 81 -11.31 11.92 32.63
N HIS A 82 -12.55 11.54 32.31
CA HIS A 82 -13.10 10.21 32.51
C HIS A 82 -13.64 9.70 31.17
N MET A 83 -13.43 8.43 30.89
CA MET A 83 -13.99 7.77 29.70
C MET A 83 -14.95 6.68 30.15
N ASP A 84 -16.19 6.77 29.69
CA ASP A 84 -17.18 5.72 29.93
C ASP A 84 -16.79 4.46 29.15
N MET A 85 -16.64 3.36 29.90
CA MET A 85 -16.11 2.11 29.36
C MET A 85 -17.05 1.47 28.32
N SER A 86 -18.35 1.68 28.43
CA SER A 86 -19.35 1.03 27.58
C SER A 86 -19.71 1.84 26.34
N THR A 87 -19.75 3.17 26.46
CA THR A 87 -20.22 4.07 25.41
C THR A 87 -19.11 4.79 24.66
N GLY A 88 -17.88 4.83 25.23
CA GLY A 88 -16.75 5.57 24.66
C GLY A 88 -16.88 7.09 24.83
N VAL A 89 -17.81 7.58 25.66
CA VAL A 89 -17.98 9.01 25.91
C VAL A 89 -16.87 9.51 26.84
N LEU A 90 -16.13 10.52 26.39
CA LEU A 90 -15.16 11.26 27.18
C LEU A 90 -15.87 12.41 27.90
N SER A 91 -15.72 12.52 29.21
CA SER A 91 -16.29 13.58 30.03
C SER A 91 -15.26 14.22 30.96
N LEU A 92 -15.57 15.43 31.43
CA LEU A 92 -14.83 16.09 32.49
C LEU A 92 -15.12 15.43 33.84
N ASN A 93 -14.07 15.18 34.60
CA ASN A 93 -14.12 14.67 35.98
C ASN A 93 -13.86 15.79 37.02
N LYS A 94 -13.46 16.98 36.55
CA LYS A 94 -13.23 18.18 37.35
C LYS A 94 -13.80 19.39 36.60
N THR A 95 -14.27 20.40 37.34
CA THR A 95 -14.56 21.72 36.78
C THR A 95 -13.26 22.44 36.42
N LEU A 96 -13.16 22.96 35.20
CA LEU A 96 -11.94 23.63 34.73
C LEU A 96 -11.85 25.06 35.29
N GLU A 97 -10.75 25.39 35.97
CA GLU A 97 -10.54 26.70 36.61
C GLU A 97 -9.40 27.46 35.93
N GLU A 98 -9.38 28.79 36.04
CA GLU A 98 -8.34 29.63 35.42
C GLU A 98 -6.91 29.28 35.89
N SER A 99 -6.76 28.79 37.12
CA SER A 99 -5.50 28.28 37.68
C SER A 99 -4.94 27.11 36.88
N ASP A 100 -5.82 26.22 36.36
CA ASP A 100 -5.46 25.09 35.51
C ASP A 100 -4.81 25.56 34.18
N PHE A 101 -5.17 26.75 33.70
CA PHE A 101 -4.64 27.36 32.47
C PHE A 101 -3.29 28.05 32.68
N LYS A 102 -2.99 28.51 33.90
CA LYS A 102 -1.69 29.14 34.22
C LYS A 102 -0.55 28.13 34.34
N LEU A 103 -0.87 26.84 34.52
CA LEU A 103 0.08 25.75 34.65
C LEU A 103 0.75 25.32 33.32
N TRP A 104 0.22 25.72 32.16
CA TRP A 104 0.74 25.29 30.86
C TRP A 104 0.76 26.37 29.79
N SER A 105 1.92 26.55 29.15
CA SER A 105 2.08 27.32 27.90
C SER A 105 1.56 26.59 26.64
N VAL A 106 1.01 25.38 26.80
CA VAL A 106 0.57 24.52 25.68
C VAL A 106 -0.95 24.60 25.56
N GLN A 107 -1.43 25.14 24.44
CA GLN A 107 -2.86 25.27 24.11
C GLN A 107 -3.54 23.95 23.71
N LYS A 108 -2.80 22.82 23.72
CA LYS A 108 -3.28 21.51 23.24
C LYS A 108 -2.95 20.39 24.22
N LEU A 109 -3.96 19.67 24.68
CA LEU A 109 -3.83 18.50 25.54
C LEU A 109 -3.96 17.22 24.70
N GLY A 110 -3.09 16.25 24.93
CA GLY A 110 -3.10 14.96 24.23
C GLY A 110 -3.51 13.83 25.17
N LEU A 111 -4.52 13.05 24.79
CA LEU A 111 -4.93 11.81 25.45
C LEU A 111 -4.88 10.66 24.43
N ARG A 112 -4.78 9.42 24.91
CA ARG A 112 -4.90 8.22 24.08
C ARG A 112 -6.10 7.42 24.52
N ALA A 113 -6.98 7.12 23.58
CA ALA A 113 -8.07 6.16 23.77
C ALA A 113 -7.61 4.77 23.34
N MET A 114 -7.92 3.77 24.15
CA MET A 114 -7.72 2.36 23.84
C MET A 114 -9.06 1.64 23.93
N VAL A 115 -9.14 0.51 23.21
CA VAL A 115 -10.31 -0.34 23.21
C VAL A 115 -9.87 -1.80 23.38
N SER A 116 -10.60 -2.55 24.20
CA SER A 116 -10.38 -3.98 24.43
C SER A 116 -11.70 -4.76 24.37
N GLN A 117 -11.61 -6.05 24.04
CA GLN A 117 -12.77 -6.95 24.02
C GLN A 117 -13.26 -7.32 25.42
N SER A 118 -12.35 -7.39 26.39
CA SER A 118 -12.66 -7.65 27.79
C SER A 118 -12.37 -6.42 28.65
N PRO A 119 -13.07 -6.24 29.79
CA PRO A 119 -12.74 -5.21 30.75
C PRO A 119 -11.28 -5.41 31.23
N PRO A 120 -10.41 -4.38 31.11
CA PRO A 120 -9.02 -4.52 31.51
C PRO A 120 -8.92 -4.70 33.03
N SER A 121 -8.21 -5.73 33.49
CA SER A 121 -7.92 -5.94 34.93
C SER A 121 -6.97 -4.89 35.51
N ALA A 122 -6.12 -4.30 34.64
CA ALA A 122 -5.29 -3.13 34.87
C ALA A 122 -5.19 -2.36 33.54
N TYR A 123 -5.04 -1.04 33.52
CA TYR A 123 -4.93 -0.21 32.30
C TYR A 123 -3.62 -0.49 31.52
N PRO A 124 -3.55 -1.46 30.59
CA PRO A 124 -2.30 -1.89 29.99
C PRO A 124 -2.08 -1.02 28.75
N CYS A 125 -1.36 0.08 28.93
CA CYS A 125 -1.13 1.08 27.87
C CYS A 125 -0.03 0.69 26.87
N TYR A 126 0.23 -0.60 26.70
CA TYR A 126 1.30 -1.14 25.85
C TYR A 126 0.83 -1.48 24.44
N ASN A 127 -0.48 -1.49 24.18
CA ASN A 127 -1.03 -1.87 22.89
C ASN A 127 -0.74 -0.80 21.82
N LYS A 128 -0.38 -1.22 20.60
CA LYS A 128 -0.01 -0.30 19.50
C LYS A 128 -1.22 0.35 18.81
N LYS A 129 -2.42 -0.18 19.02
CA LYS A 129 -3.66 0.35 18.43
C LYS A 129 -4.37 1.28 19.42
N TRP A 130 -4.24 2.58 19.20
CA TRP A 130 -4.86 3.63 20.00
C TRP A 130 -5.33 4.77 19.10
N ALA A 131 -6.38 5.47 19.52
CA ALA A 131 -6.80 6.72 18.88
C ALA A 131 -6.27 7.91 19.68
N ARG A 132 -5.79 8.93 18.96
CA ARG A 132 -5.31 10.18 19.54
C ARG A 132 -6.50 11.09 19.82
N ILE A 133 -6.58 11.62 21.03
CA ILE A 133 -7.54 12.69 21.36
C ILE A 133 -6.73 13.95 21.60
N VAL A 134 -7.03 15.02 20.86
CA VAL A 134 -6.39 16.33 20.97
C VAL A 134 -7.45 17.33 21.43
N LEU A 135 -7.26 17.90 22.60
CA LEU A 135 -8.16 18.90 23.15
C LEU A 135 -7.52 20.28 23.09
N ASP A 136 -8.13 21.20 22.36
CA ASP A 136 -7.72 22.60 22.33
C ASP A 136 -8.26 23.30 23.59
N PHE A 137 -7.35 23.77 24.43
CA PHE A 137 -7.63 24.34 25.74
C PHE A 137 -7.67 25.87 25.64
N ILE A 138 -8.87 26.48 25.71
CA ILE A 138 -9.07 27.92 25.51
C ILE A 138 -9.29 28.62 26.85
N ASN A 139 -8.43 29.61 27.16
CA ASN A 139 -8.53 30.46 28.35
C ASN A 139 -9.65 31.53 28.22
N ALA A 140 -10.87 31.06 27.99
CA ALA A 140 -12.10 31.86 27.96
C ALA A 140 -13.26 30.96 28.40
N THR A 141 -14.38 31.57 28.77
CA THR A 141 -15.62 30.83 29.02
C THR A 141 -16.26 30.39 27.70
N VAL A 142 -17.12 29.37 27.77
CA VAL A 142 -17.89 28.91 26.60
C VAL A 142 -18.68 30.09 26.02
N PRO A 143 -18.61 30.33 24.70
CA PRO A 143 -19.31 31.45 24.09
C PRO A 143 -20.82 31.33 24.29
N GLN A 144 -21.49 32.45 24.53
CA GLN A 144 -22.95 32.51 24.62
C GLN A 144 -23.60 32.20 23.27
N CYS A 145 -24.85 31.75 23.29
CA CYS A 145 -25.60 31.39 22.08
C CYS A 145 -25.63 32.53 21.04
N SER A 146 -25.80 33.79 21.47
CA SER A 146 -25.84 34.96 20.57
C SER A 146 -24.53 35.19 19.80
N ASN A 147 -23.41 34.74 20.35
CA ASN A 147 -22.07 34.93 19.78
C ASN A 147 -21.57 33.67 19.07
N THR A 148 -22.36 32.59 19.07
CA THR A 148 -21.99 31.31 18.47
C THR A 148 -22.62 31.19 17.09
N LYS A 149 -21.78 31.01 16.08
CA LYS A 149 -22.24 30.81 14.70
C LYS A 149 -22.86 29.42 14.53
N MET A 150 -23.82 29.28 13.61
CA MET A 150 -24.50 28.01 13.35
C MET A 150 -23.52 26.94 12.88
N GLU A 151 -22.51 27.32 12.09
CA GLU A 151 -21.46 26.42 11.62
C GLU A 151 -20.67 25.83 12.80
N GLU A 152 -20.39 26.64 13.83
CA GLU A 152 -19.68 26.19 15.03
C GLU A 152 -20.54 25.31 15.94
N LEU A 153 -21.87 25.43 15.91
CA LEU A 153 -22.77 24.52 16.63
C LEU A 153 -22.79 23.15 15.96
N CYS A 154 -22.78 23.13 14.63
CA CYS A 154 -22.91 21.92 13.82
C CYS A 154 -21.61 21.12 13.73
N PHE A 155 -20.51 21.75 13.30
CA PHE A 155 -19.27 21.06 12.94
C PHE A 155 -18.04 21.76 13.53
N PRO A 156 -16.95 21.01 13.80
CA PRO A 156 -15.69 21.62 14.21
C PRO A 156 -15.08 22.43 13.07
N HIS A 157 -14.46 23.58 13.39
CA HIS A 157 -13.89 24.48 12.38
C HIS A 157 -12.76 23.86 11.54
N ARG A 158 -12.07 22.86 12.09
CA ARG A 158 -11.04 22.07 11.41
C ARG A 158 -11.21 20.62 11.81
N ASP A 159 -12.00 19.90 11.04
CA ASP A 159 -12.08 18.46 11.20
C ASP A 159 -10.84 17.80 10.57
N THR A 160 -9.90 17.36 11.40
CA THR A 160 -8.72 16.61 10.95
C THR A 160 -8.97 15.10 10.90
N SER A 161 -10.19 14.65 11.26
CA SER A 161 -10.50 13.24 11.23
C SER A 161 -10.58 12.73 9.79
N ILE A 162 -9.90 11.61 9.55
CA ILE A 162 -9.98 10.86 8.30
C ILE A 162 -10.55 9.49 8.67
N PRO A 163 -11.89 9.31 8.62
CA PRO A 163 -12.50 8.04 8.94
C PRO A 163 -12.10 6.96 7.93
N HIS A 164 -11.87 5.76 8.45
CA HIS A 164 -11.60 4.58 7.65
C HIS A 164 -12.41 3.39 8.18
N ILE A 165 -12.73 2.49 7.27
CA ILE A 165 -13.46 1.24 7.52
C ILE A 165 -12.64 0.12 6.93
N MET A 166 -12.39 -0.95 7.69
CA MET A 166 -11.88 -2.20 7.14
C MET A 166 -13.01 -2.90 6.39
N GLU A 167 -12.74 -3.33 5.16
CA GLU A 167 -13.73 -4.06 4.37
C GLU A 167 -14.10 -5.42 4.98
N ASN A 168 -15.18 -6.02 4.47
CA ASN A 168 -15.67 -7.33 4.91
C ASN A 168 -15.91 -7.43 6.43
N ARG A 169 -16.12 -6.30 7.12
CA ARG A 169 -16.39 -6.21 8.56
C ARG A 169 -17.84 -5.92 8.89
N TYR A 170 -18.17 -6.12 10.16
CA TYR A 170 -19.52 -5.86 10.65
C TYR A 170 -19.83 -4.36 10.61
N PRO A 171 -21.06 -3.99 10.21
CA PRO A 171 -21.51 -2.60 10.25
C PRO A 171 -21.58 -2.07 11.68
N GLY A 172 -21.44 -0.76 11.86
CA GLY A 172 -21.46 -0.13 13.17
C GLY A 172 -21.35 1.38 13.13
N ALA A 173 -21.40 2.01 14.31
CA ALA A 173 -21.26 3.46 14.44
C ALA A 173 -19.83 3.90 14.08
N LEU A 174 -19.72 4.84 13.15
CA LEU A 174 -18.45 5.37 12.64
C LEU A 174 -18.03 6.65 13.37
N LYS A 175 -18.99 7.56 13.58
CA LYS A 175 -18.71 8.92 14.07
C LYS A 175 -19.92 9.55 14.75
N GLN A 176 -19.70 10.13 15.93
CA GLN A 176 -20.66 11.01 16.58
C GLN A 176 -20.74 12.35 15.82
N LEU A 177 -21.94 12.74 15.37
CA LEU A 177 -22.13 13.98 14.62
C LEU A 177 -22.40 15.18 15.53
N ARG A 178 -22.96 14.93 16.72
CA ARG A 178 -23.24 16.00 17.70
C ARG A 178 -21.96 16.50 18.35
N ARG A 179 -21.79 17.81 18.40
CA ARG A 179 -20.77 18.46 19.23
C ARG A 179 -21.20 18.49 20.70
N LEU A 180 -20.79 17.48 21.47
CA LEU A 180 -21.25 17.30 22.86
C LEU A 180 -20.97 18.52 23.75
N THR A 181 -19.83 19.19 23.55
CA THR A 181 -19.48 20.44 24.25
C THR A 181 -20.39 21.64 23.91
N ARG A 182 -21.11 21.59 22.79
CA ARG A 182 -21.97 22.69 22.30
C ARG A 182 -23.47 22.41 22.45
N VAL A 183 -23.87 21.20 22.84
CA VAL A 183 -25.28 20.79 22.99
C VAL A 183 -26.08 21.75 23.89
N HIS A 184 -25.47 22.22 24.98
CA HIS A 184 -26.14 23.08 25.96
C HIS A 184 -25.92 24.58 25.73
N VAL A 185 -25.19 24.98 24.68
CA VAL A 185 -24.93 26.41 24.39
C VAL A 185 -26.20 27.11 23.94
N CYS A 186 -27.00 26.46 23.09
CA CYS A 186 -28.26 26.99 22.55
C CYS A 186 -29.40 25.99 22.81
N PRO A 187 -29.96 25.92 24.03
CA PRO A 187 -30.96 24.91 24.39
C PRO A 187 -32.29 25.05 23.64
N ASN A 188 -32.58 26.24 23.09
CA ASN A 188 -33.81 26.50 22.33
C ASN A 188 -33.71 26.03 20.87
N TYR A 189 -32.52 25.63 20.39
CA TYR A 189 -32.35 25.20 19.01
C TYR A 189 -32.52 23.69 18.92
N THR A 190 -33.27 23.23 17.92
CA THR A 190 -33.34 21.82 17.60
C THR A 190 -32.34 21.52 16.50
N ILE A 191 -31.30 20.76 16.84
CA ILE A 191 -30.22 20.39 15.91
C ILE A 191 -30.41 18.93 15.49
N SER A 192 -30.46 18.69 14.18
CA SER A 192 -30.54 17.36 13.59
C SER A 192 -29.51 17.22 12.47
N TYR A 193 -29.03 16.01 12.25
CA TYR A 193 -28.06 15.71 11.20
C TYR A 193 -28.65 14.73 10.21
N ASN A 194 -28.20 14.83 8.96
CA ASN A 194 -28.55 13.91 7.89
C ASN A 194 -27.33 13.74 6.97
N VAL A 195 -27.29 12.63 6.24
CA VAL A 195 -26.41 12.47 5.08
C VAL A 195 -27.23 12.84 3.86
N GLU A 196 -26.72 13.70 2.99
CA GLU A 196 -27.39 14.03 1.73
C GLU A 196 -27.34 12.82 0.80
N SER A 197 -28.36 11.98 0.94
CA SER A 197 -28.70 10.84 0.09
C SER A 197 -29.92 11.23 -0.72
N GLY A 198 -29.96 10.87 -2.01
CA GLY A 198 -31.13 11.08 -2.87
C GLY A 198 -32.39 10.37 -2.38
N GLU A 199 -32.29 9.49 -1.38
CA GLU A 199 -33.40 8.77 -0.77
C GLU A 199 -33.42 8.96 0.76
N THR A 200 -34.60 9.41 1.24
CA THR A 200 -35.07 9.54 2.63
C THR A 200 -34.16 10.23 3.66
N HIS A 201 -34.63 11.38 4.17
CA HIS A 201 -34.03 12.09 5.29
C HIS A 201 -34.21 11.31 6.60
N HIS A 202 -33.13 10.78 7.15
CA HIS A 202 -33.12 10.21 8.50
C HIS A 202 -32.44 11.18 9.46
N ILE A 203 -33.06 11.47 10.60
CA ILE A 203 -32.43 12.26 11.66
C ILE A 203 -31.41 11.35 12.36
N LEU A 204 -30.13 11.61 12.11
CA LEU A 204 -29.01 10.86 12.65
C LEU A 204 -28.37 11.62 13.82
N ARG A 205 -27.96 10.87 14.85
CA ARG A 205 -27.04 11.36 15.89
C ARG A 205 -25.62 10.90 15.61
N GLU A 206 -25.51 9.68 15.11
CA GLU A 206 -24.25 9.04 14.74
C GLU A 206 -24.30 8.71 13.25
N LEU A 207 -23.17 8.85 12.58
CA LEU A 207 -22.96 8.29 11.25
C LEU A 207 -22.69 6.79 11.42
N VAL A 208 -23.51 5.96 10.78
CA VAL A 208 -23.50 4.50 10.94
C VAL A 208 -23.27 3.84 9.60
N VAL A 209 -22.40 2.83 9.58
CA VAL A 209 -22.24 1.92 8.46
C VAL A 209 -23.37 0.90 8.54
N THR A 210 -24.13 0.71 7.46
CA THR A 210 -25.35 -0.13 7.46
C THR A 210 -25.14 -1.53 6.89
N ALA A 211 -24.10 -1.73 6.10
CA ALA A 211 -23.74 -3.00 5.48
C ALA A 211 -22.21 -3.17 5.44
N PRO A 212 -21.69 -4.40 5.42
CA PRO A 212 -20.28 -4.64 5.12
C PRO A 212 -19.90 -3.98 3.79
N LEU A 213 -18.75 -3.33 3.77
CA LEU A 213 -18.21 -2.68 2.57
C LEU A 213 -17.14 -3.57 1.94
N ASP A 214 -16.96 -3.41 0.65
CA ASP A 214 -15.97 -4.08 -0.19
C ASP A 214 -15.17 -2.97 -0.92
N ARG A 215 -13.85 -3.00 -0.80
CA ARG A 215 -12.94 -2.00 -1.38
C ARG A 215 -12.83 -2.21 -2.89
N GLU A 216 -12.89 -3.44 -3.37
CA GLU A 216 -12.96 -3.82 -4.79
C GLU A 216 -14.24 -3.33 -5.47
N GLU A 217 -15.25 -2.89 -4.70
CA GLU A 217 -16.40 -2.15 -5.20
C GLU A 217 -16.23 -0.62 -5.08
N SER A 218 -15.69 -0.14 -3.96
CA SER A 218 -15.46 1.29 -3.74
C SER A 218 -14.41 1.56 -2.66
N GLU A 219 -13.27 2.14 -3.08
CA GLU A 219 -12.18 2.53 -2.16
C GLU A 219 -12.53 3.71 -1.25
N ARG A 220 -13.52 4.54 -1.66
CA ARG A 220 -13.86 5.77 -0.94
C ARG A 220 -15.30 6.21 -1.15
N TYR A 221 -15.91 6.67 -0.07
CA TYR A 221 -17.25 7.26 -0.07
C TYR A 221 -17.14 8.76 0.19
N ARG A 222 -17.66 9.55 -0.75
CA ARG A 222 -17.77 11.01 -0.60
C ARG A 222 -19.17 11.35 -0.14
N LEU A 223 -19.28 11.75 1.12
CA LEU A 223 -20.55 12.09 1.76
C LEU A 223 -20.64 13.61 1.92
N LEU A 224 -21.86 14.14 1.86
CA LEU A 224 -22.17 15.50 2.27
C LEU A 224 -23.03 15.44 3.53
N LEU A 225 -22.45 15.84 4.66
CA LEU A 225 -23.15 15.88 5.93
C LEU A 225 -23.93 17.19 6.03
N VAL A 226 -25.21 17.09 6.34
CA VAL A 226 -26.12 18.23 6.49
C VAL A 226 -26.56 18.33 7.93
N CYS A 227 -26.24 19.44 8.57
CA CYS A 227 -26.77 19.83 9.88
C CYS A 227 -27.92 20.81 9.68
N MET A 228 -29.08 20.50 10.25
CA MET A 228 -30.27 21.35 10.23
C MET A 228 -30.45 21.93 11.63
N VAL A 229 -30.33 23.26 11.73
CA VAL A 229 -30.58 24.01 12.97
C VAL A 229 -31.93 24.69 12.83
N GLN A 230 -32.90 24.24 13.63
CA GLN A 230 -34.23 24.83 13.69
C GLN A 230 -34.32 25.79 14.88
N MET A 231 -34.71 27.03 14.57
CA MET A 231 -35.07 28.08 15.52
C MET A 231 -36.48 28.55 15.17
N ASP A 232 -37.44 28.28 16.05
CA ASP A 232 -38.87 28.54 15.82
C ASP A 232 -39.36 27.92 14.49
N SER A 233 -39.62 28.76 13.47
CA SER A 233 -40.06 28.37 12.13
C SER A 233 -38.96 28.44 11.05
N ILE A 234 -37.76 28.89 11.41
CA ILE A 234 -36.63 29.04 10.48
C ILE A 234 -35.73 27.81 10.60
N ILE A 235 -35.44 27.18 9.47
CA ILE A 235 -34.51 26.04 9.37
C ILE A 235 -33.29 26.50 8.57
N THR A 236 -32.14 26.51 9.23
CA THR A 236 -30.85 26.81 8.59
C THR A 236 -30.11 25.50 8.35
N LYS A 237 -29.58 25.34 7.13
CA LYS A 237 -28.76 24.18 6.74
C LYS A 237 -27.29 24.58 6.74
N VAL A 238 -26.46 23.73 7.34
CA VAL A 238 -25.00 23.81 7.29
C VAL A 238 -24.49 22.50 6.72
N GLU A 239 -23.60 22.57 5.73
CA GLU A 239 -23.11 21.42 4.99
C GLU A 239 -21.60 21.28 5.15
N THR A 240 -21.10 20.04 5.30
CA THR A 240 -19.66 19.75 5.30
C THR A 240 -19.38 18.45 4.56
N PRO A 241 -18.40 18.42 3.64
CA PRO A 241 -18.00 17.19 2.98
C PRO A 241 -17.27 16.27 3.98
N LEU A 242 -17.44 14.96 3.81
CA LEU A 242 -16.70 13.93 4.52
C LEU A 242 -16.25 12.85 3.53
N GLU A 243 -14.95 12.57 3.50
CA GLU A 243 -14.42 11.40 2.77
C GLU A 243 -14.17 10.26 3.76
N VAL A 244 -14.75 9.09 3.48
CA VAL A 244 -14.55 7.87 4.23
C VAL A 244 -13.79 6.88 3.35
N PHE A 245 -12.66 6.36 3.85
CA PHE A 245 -11.81 5.42 3.12
C PHE A 245 -12.13 3.98 3.51
N VAL A 246 -12.07 3.06 2.55
CA VAL A 246 -12.14 1.63 2.80
C VAL A 246 -10.72 1.06 2.74
N ASN A 247 -10.30 0.42 3.82
CA ASN A 247 -9.03 -0.26 3.94
C ASN A 247 -9.15 -1.69 3.40
N ASP A 248 -8.10 -2.09 2.70
CA ASP A 248 -7.95 -3.38 2.04
C ASP A 248 -7.64 -4.51 3.02
N GLU A 249 -8.24 -5.68 2.78
CA GLU A 249 -7.87 -6.98 3.30
C GLU A 249 -7.41 -7.87 2.15
N ASP A 250 -6.50 -8.80 2.43
CA ASP A 250 -6.02 -9.76 1.44
C ASP A 250 -7.09 -10.84 1.19
N ASP A 251 -8.07 -10.54 0.35
CA ASP A 251 -9.22 -11.39 0.08
C ASP A 251 -9.38 -11.78 -1.41
N ASN A 252 -8.51 -11.26 -2.28
CA ASN A 252 -8.40 -11.70 -3.67
C ASN A 252 -7.16 -12.54 -3.92
N ALA A 253 -7.33 -13.59 -4.72
CA ALA A 253 -6.21 -14.40 -5.15
C ALA A 253 -5.51 -13.77 -6.37
N PRO A 254 -4.18 -13.93 -6.50
CA PRO A 254 -3.46 -13.51 -7.69
C PRO A 254 -3.96 -14.27 -8.93
N PHE A 255 -3.97 -13.60 -10.08
CA PHE A 255 -4.41 -14.15 -11.35
C PHE A 255 -3.60 -13.65 -12.53
N ILE A 256 -3.68 -14.37 -13.65
CA ILE A 256 -3.00 -14.01 -14.90
C ILE A 256 -4.04 -13.48 -15.88
N ASN A 257 -3.74 -12.34 -16.50
CA ASN A 257 -4.55 -11.76 -17.56
C ASN A 257 -3.79 -11.86 -18.89
N GLY A 258 -4.18 -12.81 -19.74
CA GLY A 258 -3.49 -13.11 -21.00
C GLY A 258 -2.75 -14.45 -20.93
N THR A 259 -1.45 -14.42 -21.19
CA THR A 259 -0.60 -15.62 -21.24
C THR A 259 0.24 -15.76 -19.98
N ASP A 260 0.32 -16.98 -19.48
CA ASP A 260 1.21 -17.42 -18.39
C ASP A 260 2.60 -17.83 -18.89
N THR A 261 2.80 -17.81 -20.21
CA THR A 261 4.00 -18.32 -20.89
C THR A 261 4.73 -17.20 -21.63
N ALA A 262 6.06 -17.17 -21.50
CA ALA A 262 6.93 -16.26 -22.22
C ALA A 262 8.02 -17.01 -23.00
N ASP A 263 8.08 -16.77 -24.32
CA ASP A 263 9.15 -17.29 -25.16
C ASP A 263 10.38 -16.37 -25.10
N VAL A 264 11.51 -16.94 -24.69
CA VAL A 264 12.76 -16.22 -24.43
C VAL A 264 13.87 -16.80 -25.31
N THR A 265 14.49 -15.95 -26.13
CA THR A 265 15.68 -16.33 -26.92
C THR A 265 16.91 -15.59 -26.42
N ILE A 266 17.92 -16.33 -25.96
CA ILE A 266 19.19 -15.79 -25.47
C ILE A 266 20.28 -16.10 -26.51
N SER A 267 20.75 -15.06 -27.20
CA SER A 267 21.79 -15.16 -28.22
C SER A 267 23.02 -14.33 -27.85
N PHE A 268 23.03 -13.03 -28.14
CA PHE A 268 24.20 -12.16 -27.96
C PHE A 268 24.31 -11.55 -26.56
N ASN A 269 23.19 -11.23 -25.91
CA ASN A 269 23.22 -10.75 -24.53
C ASN A 269 23.35 -11.96 -23.59
N ARG A 270 24.54 -12.15 -23.02
CA ARG A 270 24.89 -13.30 -22.18
C ARG A 270 25.46 -12.85 -20.84
N THR A 271 25.16 -11.62 -20.45
CA THR A 271 25.71 -10.98 -19.25
C THR A 271 24.88 -11.32 -18.03
N LYS A 272 25.55 -11.57 -16.90
CA LYS A 272 24.95 -11.61 -15.57
C LYS A 272 24.14 -10.33 -15.33
N GLY A 273 22.94 -10.48 -14.79
CA GLY A 273 21.98 -9.40 -14.57
C GLY A 273 21.17 -9.01 -15.82
N GLY A 274 21.42 -9.65 -16.98
CA GLY A 274 20.58 -9.47 -18.15
C GLY A 274 19.17 -9.99 -17.88
N SER A 275 18.15 -9.17 -18.14
CA SER A 275 16.73 -9.50 -18.01
C SER A 275 16.13 -9.92 -19.35
N PHE A 276 15.37 -10.99 -19.35
CA PHE A 276 14.78 -11.61 -20.54
C PHE A 276 13.34 -12.01 -20.27
N GLY A 277 12.42 -11.65 -21.16
CA GLY A 277 11.00 -11.95 -20.95
C GLY A 277 10.41 -11.23 -19.73
N THR A 278 9.10 -11.02 -19.76
CA THR A 278 8.38 -10.47 -18.61
C THR A 278 6.98 -11.04 -18.62
N LEU A 279 6.55 -11.55 -17.47
CA LEU A 279 5.19 -12.00 -17.22
C LEU A 279 4.55 -11.13 -16.15
N PHE A 280 3.23 -10.99 -16.25
CA PHE A 280 2.45 -10.11 -15.38
C PHE A 280 1.47 -10.94 -14.57
N VAL A 281 1.52 -10.79 -13.25
CA VAL A 281 0.53 -11.33 -12.32
C VAL A 281 -0.24 -10.15 -11.74
N TYR A 282 -1.55 -10.26 -11.74
CA TYR A 282 -2.46 -9.25 -11.26
C TYR A 282 -3.01 -9.71 -9.93
N ASP A 283 -3.17 -8.78 -9.01
CA ASP A 283 -3.87 -8.98 -7.76
C ASP A 283 -4.80 -7.78 -7.53
N ARG A 284 -6.04 -8.03 -7.13
CA ARG A 284 -6.99 -6.94 -6.92
C ARG A 284 -6.68 -6.16 -5.66
N ASP A 285 -6.08 -6.82 -4.69
CA ASP A 285 -5.66 -6.23 -3.44
C ASP A 285 -4.53 -5.20 -3.66
N ILE A 286 -4.36 -4.29 -2.70
CA ILE A 286 -3.26 -3.33 -2.71
C ILE A 286 -2.05 -3.88 -1.93
N THR A 287 -0.87 -3.78 -2.54
CA THR A 287 0.38 -4.06 -1.83
C THR A 287 0.85 -2.79 -1.10
N PRO A 288 0.86 -2.73 0.24
CA PRO A 288 1.27 -1.54 0.97
C PRO A 288 2.73 -1.20 0.68
N ILE A 289 3.01 0.04 0.27
CA ILE A 289 4.38 0.50 -0.07
C ILE A 289 5.26 0.69 1.18
N LEU A 290 4.64 0.87 2.35
CA LEU A 290 5.34 1.18 3.59
C LEU A 290 5.53 -0.07 4.47
N ILE A 291 6.80 -0.29 4.85
CA ILE A 291 7.31 -1.16 5.92
C ILE A 291 7.69 -2.57 5.46
N GLU A 292 8.83 -3.03 6.00
CA GLU A 292 9.64 -4.26 5.82
C GLU A 292 8.93 -5.59 5.51
N HIS A 293 7.61 -5.64 5.44
CA HIS A 293 6.79 -6.82 5.15
C HIS A 293 6.47 -7.02 3.65
N VAL A 294 6.76 -6.05 2.78
CA VAL A 294 6.50 -6.16 1.32
C VAL A 294 7.29 -7.30 0.67
N HIS A 295 8.50 -7.58 1.17
CA HIS A 295 9.38 -8.62 0.60
C HIS A 295 8.89 -10.05 0.88
N ASN A 296 7.91 -10.23 1.78
CA ASN A 296 7.47 -11.56 2.20
C ASN A 296 6.05 -11.92 1.75
N ARG A 297 5.25 -11.00 1.18
CA ARG A 297 3.87 -11.33 0.75
C ARG A 297 3.87 -12.33 -0.41
N TYR A 298 4.62 -12.04 -1.48
CA TYR A 298 4.71 -12.93 -2.63
C TYR A 298 6.04 -13.65 -2.66
N ALA A 299 5.99 -14.98 -2.69
CA ALA A 299 7.17 -15.84 -2.78
C ALA A 299 7.19 -16.58 -4.11
N SER A 300 8.31 -16.52 -4.84
CA SER A 300 8.50 -17.28 -6.08
C SER A 300 9.42 -18.49 -5.84
N THR A 301 8.97 -19.67 -6.25
CA THR A 301 9.72 -20.92 -6.15
C THR A 301 9.95 -21.52 -7.54
N LEU A 302 11.21 -21.83 -7.88
CA LEU A 302 11.55 -22.53 -9.11
C LEU A 302 11.24 -24.02 -8.97
N LEU A 303 10.46 -24.58 -9.89
CA LEU A 303 10.08 -25.99 -9.94
C LEU A 303 11.06 -26.81 -10.81
N SER A 304 12.35 -26.78 -10.47
CA SER A 304 13.37 -27.56 -11.18
C SER A 304 14.42 -28.14 -10.22
N THR A 305 14.86 -29.35 -10.52
CA THR A 305 15.93 -30.05 -9.79
C THR A 305 17.28 -29.96 -10.50
N ASP A 306 17.35 -29.38 -11.71
CA ASP A 306 18.60 -29.23 -12.46
C ASP A 306 19.49 -28.16 -11.80
N PRO A 307 20.67 -28.53 -11.27
CA PRO A 307 21.59 -27.57 -10.65
C PRO A 307 22.04 -26.48 -11.62
N TRP A 308 22.20 -26.81 -12.91
CA TRP A 308 22.62 -25.84 -13.92
C TRP A 308 21.57 -24.74 -14.08
N ILE A 309 20.28 -25.07 -13.99
CA ILE A 309 19.19 -24.08 -14.08
C ILE A 309 19.23 -23.16 -12.86
N ASN A 310 19.30 -23.73 -11.65
CA ASN A 310 19.33 -22.98 -10.40
C ASN A 310 20.54 -22.03 -10.30
N ASP A 311 21.69 -22.43 -10.84
CA ASP A 311 22.89 -21.60 -10.89
C ASP A 311 22.87 -20.53 -11.99
N THR A 312 21.97 -20.68 -12.97
CA THR A 312 21.95 -19.83 -14.18
C THR A 312 20.84 -18.79 -14.16
N PHE A 313 19.65 -19.11 -13.64
CA PHE A 313 18.46 -18.26 -13.71
C PHE A 313 17.94 -17.85 -12.34
N GLU A 314 17.46 -16.63 -12.23
CA GLU A 314 16.66 -16.14 -11.12
C GLU A 314 15.44 -15.40 -11.65
N LEU A 315 14.36 -15.38 -10.86
CA LEU A 315 13.19 -14.57 -11.16
C LEU A 315 13.25 -13.32 -10.29
N LYS A 316 13.26 -12.16 -10.93
CA LYS A 316 13.20 -10.87 -10.26
C LYS A 316 11.78 -10.36 -10.29
N ASP A 317 11.24 -10.01 -9.13
CA ASP A 317 9.92 -9.42 -9.00
C ASP A 317 10.01 -7.90 -8.79
N THR A 318 9.03 -7.19 -9.33
CA THR A 318 8.75 -5.79 -9.03
C THR A 318 7.23 -5.61 -9.05
N PHE A 319 6.70 -4.56 -8.42
CA PHE A 319 5.27 -4.31 -8.42
C PHE A 319 4.95 -2.84 -8.68
N ARG A 320 3.75 -2.59 -9.17
CA ARG A 320 3.17 -1.26 -9.38
C ARG A 320 1.67 -1.29 -9.11
N GLU A 321 1.14 -0.19 -8.59
CA GLU A 321 -0.31 -0.01 -8.51
C GLU A 321 -0.84 0.50 -9.85
N LYS A 322 -1.97 -0.06 -10.28
CA LYS A 322 -2.71 0.36 -11.47
C LYS A 322 -4.17 0.59 -11.08
N LYS A 323 -4.86 1.52 -11.76
CA LYS A 323 -6.32 1.60 -11.64
C LYS A 323 -6.99 0.68 -12.66
N ALA A 324 -7.78 -0.26 -12.18
CA ALA A 324 -8.58 -1.19 -12.98
C ALA A 324 -9.71 -0.45 -13.74
N ILE A 325 -10.40 -1.18 -14.61
CA ILE A 325 -11.60 -0.71 -15.31
C ILE A 325 -12.71 -0.55 -14.25
N GLY A 326 -12.91 0.68 -13.78
CA GLY A 326 -13.75 0.98 -12.60
C GLY A 326 -13.14 2.04 -11.68
N GLY A 327 -11.84 2.36 -11.87
CA GLY A 327 -11.17 3.42 -11.12
C GLY A 327 -10.59 3.01 -9.76
N ILE A 328 -10.76 1.73 -9.41
CA ILE A 328 -10.26 1.07 -8.19
C ILE A 328 -8.83 0.59 -8.42
N ARG A 329 -7.97 0.73 -7.42
CA ARG A 329 -6.56 0.34 -7.54
C ARG A 329 -6.41 -1.16 -7.34
N GLU A 330 -5.53 -1.75 -8.15
CA GLU A 330 -5.10 -3.14 -8.16
C GLU A 330 -3.57 -3.18 -8.20
N THR A 331 -2.96 -4.25 -7.69
CA THR A 331 -1.52 -4.49 -7.79
C THR A 331 -1.20 -5.27 -9.07
N VAL A 332 -0.18 -4.82 -9.80
CA VAL A 332 0.41 -5.59 -10.90
C VAL A 332 1.85 -5.92 -10.55
N ARG A 333 2.18 -7.20 -10.58
CA ARG A 333 3.53 -7.72 -10.37
C ARG A 333 4.17 -8.11 -11.70
N ASP A 334 5.34 -7.55 -11.93
CA ASP A 334 6.15 -7.76 -13.12
C ASP A 334 7.27 -8.76 -12.75
N TYR A 335 7.20 -9.97 -13.30
CA TYR A 335 8.18 -11.04 -13.09
C TYR A 335 9.12 -11.14 -14.29
N GLN A 336 10.41 -10.86 -14.07
CA GLN A 336 11.44 -10.85 -15.10
C GLN A 336 12.43 -12.00 -14.88
N LEU A 337 12.70 -12.78 -15.93
CA LEU A 337 13.72 -13.82 -15.87
C LEU A 337 15.11 -13.18 -16.05
N VAL A 338 16.03 -13.41 -15.12
CA VAL A 338 17.34 -12.77 -15.08
C VAL A 338 18.45 -13.83 -15.03
N LEU A 339 19.59 -13.54 -15.67
CA LEU A 339 20.79 -14.39 -15.61
C LEU A 339 21.60 -14.14 -14.32
N LYS A 340 21.84 -15.19 -13.53
CA LYS A 340 22.70 -15.16 -12.33
C LYS A 340 24.20 -15.15 -12.64
N ARG A 341 24.59 -15.62 -13.83
CA ARG A 341 25.97 -15.72 -14.31
C ARG A 341 26.08 -15.38 -15.79
N ASN A 342 27.31 -15.14 -16.25
CA ASN A 342 27.58 -15.02 -17.68
C ASN A 342 27.46 -16.41 -18.35
N LEU A 343 26.84 -16.48 -19.52
CA LEU A 343 26.74 -17.71 -20.31
C LEU A 343 27.91 -17.84 -21.29
N LEU A 344 28.44 -19.06 -21.45
CA LEU A 344 29.49 -19.32 -22.44
C LEU A 344 28.91 -19.28 -23.86
N VAL A 345 29.65 -18.74 -24.82
CA VAL A 345 29.23 -18.62 -26.23
C VAL A 345 28.91 -19.96 -26.90
N THR A 346 29.44 -21.06 -26.36
CA THR A 346 29.21 -22.43 -26.83
C THR A 346 27.94 -23.08 -26.28
N GLU A 347 27.32 -22.50 -25.23
CA GLU A 347 26.10 -23.05 -24.64
C GLU A 347 24.94 -22.95 -25.64
N ASN A 348 24.33 -24.12 -25.91
CA ASN A 348 23.17 -24.32 -26.79
C ASN A 348 22.18 -25.25 -26.09
N ARG A 349 21.03 -24.72 -25.64
CA ARG A 349 20.02 -25.48 -24.89
C ARG A 349 18.63 -24.91 -25.13
N THR A 350 17.64 -25.79 -25.13
CA THR A 350 16.21 -25.44 -25.09
C THR A 350 15.63 -26.03 -23.83
N LEU A 351 14.98 -25.22 -23.00
CA LEU A 351 14.48 -25.61 -21.68
C LEU A 351 13.22 -24.82 -21.33
N GLN A 352 12.37 -25.43 -20.51
CA GLN A 352 11.18 -24.81 -19.96
C GLN A 352 11.40 -24.58 -18.47
N LEU A 353 11.21 -23.35 -18.01
CA LEU A 353 11.31 -22.98 -16.60
C LEU A 353 9.92 -22.72 -16.04
N ASP A 354 9.57 -23.46 -15.00
CA ASP A 354 8.30 -23.31 -14.31
C ASP A 354 8.53 -22.67 -12.94
N TYR A 355 7.91 -21.53 -12.70
CA TYR A 355 7.94 -20.83 -11.43
C TYR A 355 6.55 -20.83 -10.79
N LEU A 356 6.49 -21.22 -9.52
CA LEU A 356 5.29 -21.09 -8.69
C LEU A 356 5.38 -19.79 -7.91
N VAL A 357 4.46 -18.86 -8.16
CA VAL A 357 4.27 -17.64 -7.37
C VAL A 357 3.17 -17.88 -6.36
N ASN A 358 3.44 -17.60 -5.10
CA ASN A 358 2.52 -17.79 -3.99
C ASN A 358 2.29 -16.48 -3.25
N ASP A 359 1.04 -16.03 -3.14
CA ASP A 359 0.63 -15.08 -2.12
C ASP A 359 0.52 -15.82 -0.79
N THR A 360 1.39 -15.45 0.14
CA THR A 360 1.53 -16.09 1.45
C THR A 360 0.57 -15.55 2.49
N THR A 361 -0.02 -14.37 2.27
CA THR A 361 -0.97 -13.75 3.20
C THR A 361 -2.42 -14.01 2.81
N TYR A 362 -2.66 -14.44 1.57
CA TYR A 362 -3.97 -14.86 1.11
C TYR A 362 -4.50 -16.07 1.91
N PRO A 363 -5.67 -15.97 2.57
CA PRO A 363 -6.17 -17.02 3.46
C PRO A 363 -6.77 -18.23 2.71
N GLY A 364 -7.03 -18.12 1.41
CA GLY A 364 -7.67 -19.16 0.61
C GLY A 364 -6.70 -20.18 0.02
N LEU A 365 -7.24 -21.31 -0.45
CA LEU A 365 -6.46 -22.41 -1.05
C LEU A 365 -5.92 -22.11 -2.45
N ARG A 366 -6.27 -20.96 -3.04
CA ARG A 366 -5.96 -20.57 -4.41
C ARG A 366 -5.02 -19.37 -4.49
N GLY A 367 -4.13 -19.20 -3.52
CA GLY A 367 -3.16 -18.11 -3.49
C GLY A 367 -1.98 -18.26 -4.47
N THR A 368 -2.00 -19.26 -5.36
CA THR A 368 -0.84 -19.57 -6.23
C THR A 368 -1.15 -19.44 -7.71
N VAL A 369 -0.16 -18.96 -8.46
CA VAL A 369 -0.14 -18.96 -9.92
C VAL A 369 1.17 -19.56 -10.44
N GLN A 370 1.11 -20.23 -11.57
CA GLN A 370 2.27 -20.82 -12.22
C GLN A 370 2.65 -20.00 -13.45
N LEU A 371 3.95 -19.74 -13.62
CA LEU A 371 4.52 -18.99 -14.72
C LEU A 371 5.48 -19.90 -15.50
N HIS A 372 5.45 -19.80 -16.83
CA HIS A 372 6.22 -20.64 -17.73
C HIS A 372 7.15 -19.80 -18.62
N PHE A 373 8.43 -20.15 -18.68
CA PHE A 373 9.38 -19.52 -19.61
C PHE A 373 9.99 -20.57 -20.54
N ASN A 374 9.73 -20.42 -21.84
CA ASN A 374 10.33 -21.25 -22.86
C ASN A 374 11.64 -20.63 -23.31
N VAL A 375 12.76 -21.11 -22.78
CA VAL A 375 14.07 -20.52 -22.98
C VAL A 375 14.84 -21.28 -24.06
N THR A 376 15.23 -20.57 -25.11
CA THR A 376 16.11 -21.05 -26.18
C THR A 376 17.43 -20.30 -26.14
N ILE A 377 18.52 -20.99 -25.82
CA ILE A 377 19.87 -20.45 -25.80
C ILE A 377 20.58 -20.88 -27.07
N LEU A 378 20.96 -19.92 -27.91
CA LEU A 378 21.57 -20.18 -29.23
C LEU A 378 23.07 -19.93 -29.20
N PRO A 379 23.92 -20.85 -29.70
CA PRO A 379 25.37 -20.67 -29.68
C PRO A 379 25.79 -19.47 -30.54
N VAL A 380 26.86 -18.78 -30.13
CA VAL A 380 27.41 -17.64 -30.86
C VAL A 380 28.71 -18.05 -31.53
N HIS A 381 28.69 -18.08 -32.86
CA HIS A 381 29.88 -18.35 -33.66
C HIS A 381 30.72 -17.09 -33.82
N ILE A 382 31.94 -17.11 -33.28
CA ILE A 382 32.91 -16.03 -33.45
C ILE A 382 33.84 -16.40 -34.59
N GLN A 383 33.66 -15.75 -35.74
CA GLN A 383 34.49 -15.95 -36.93
C GLN A 383 34.90 -14.58 -37.49
N PHE A 384 35.99 -14.53 -38.25
CA PHE A 384 36.39 -13.33 -39.00
C PHE A 384 35.90 -13.43 -40.44
N ALA A 385 35.69 -12.27 -41.08
CA ALA A 385 35.30 -12.22 -42.47
C ALA A 385 36.37 -12.94 -43.28
N ASN A 386 35.96 -13.71 -44.30
CA ASN A 386 36.89 -14.32 -45.23
C ASN A 386 37.45 -13.25 -46.20
N VAL A 387 37.96 -12.17 -45.63
CA VAL A 387 38.50 -10.99 -46.30
C VAL A 387 39.78 -10.64 -45.57
N THR A 388 40.89 -10.65 -46.30
CA THR A 388 42.15 -10.13 -45.80
C THR A 388 42.04 -8.61 -45.70
N HIS A 389 42.22 -8.10 -44.49
CA HIS A 389 42.21 -6.65 -44.29
C HIS A 389 43.58 -6.06 -44.64
N MET A 390 43.62 -5.23 -45.68
CA MET A 390 44.84 -4.56 -46.14
C MET A 390 44.80 -3.08 -45.75
N PHE A 391 45.88 -2.56 -45.18
CA PHE A 391 45.94 -1.19 -44.67
C PHE A 391 47.20 -0.46 -45.14
N THR A 392 47.05 0.82 -45.46
CA THR A 392 48.16 1.69 -45.83
C THR A 392 48.43 2.70 -44.71
N LEU A 393 49.66 2.71 -44.18
CA LEU A 393 50.09 3.66 -43.16
C LEU A 393 50.90 4.79 -43.80
N THR A 394 50.61 6.04 -43.44
CA THR A 394 51.45 7.18 -43.84
C THR A 394 52.74 7.20 -43.03
N ARG A 395 53.89 7.49 -43.68
CA ARG A 395 55.21 7.57 -43.03
C ARG A 395 55.35 8.66 -41.95
N ARG A 396 54.38 9.57 -41.83
CA ARG A 396 54.34 10.64 -40.81
C ARG A 396 53.47 10.29 -39.59
N ALA A 397 53.06 9.03 -39.43
CA ALA A 397 52.24 8.62 -38.29
C ALA A 397 53.02 8.77 -36.97
N SER A 398 52.34 9.30 -35.94
CA SER A 398 52.90 9.44 -34.60
C SER A 398 52.80 8.15 -33.80
N LEU A 399 53.60 8.04 -32.73
CA LEU A 399 53.47 6.96 -31.75
C LEU A 399 52.05 6.94 -31.17
N TYR A 400 51.47 5.74 -31.00
CA TYR A 400 50.07 5.51 -30.57
C TYR A 400 48.96 6.01 -31.51
N ALA A 401 49.28 6.35 -32.77
CA ALA A 401 48.25 6.65 -33.75
C ALA A 401 47.35 5.41 -33.97
N GLN A 402 46.04 5.60 -33.83
CA GLN A 402 45.08 4.53 -34.08
C GLN A 402 44.95 4.29 -35.59
N VAL A 403 45.37 3.10 -36.05
CA VAL A 403 45.38 2.73 -37.48
C VAL A 403 44.17 1.87 -37.85
N LEU A 404 43.64 1.11 -36.88
CA LEU A 404 42.59 0.14 -37.12
C LEU A 404 41.66 -0.01 -35.92
N ARG A 405 40.41 -0.36 -36.22
CA ARG A 405 39.49 -1.03 -35.30
C ARG A 405 39.09 -2.37 -35.90
N SER A 406 39.56 -3.48 -35.31
CA SER A 406 39.11 -4.82 -35.68
C SER A 406 37.85 -5.19 -34.90
N ARG A 407 36.86 -5.79 -35.57
CA ARG A 407 35.67 -6.40 -34.96
C ARG A 407 35.47 -7.77 -35.62
N GLY A 408 35.08 -8.80 -34.85
CA GLY A 408 34.65 -10.08 -35.43
C GLY A 408 33.39 -9.94 -36.29
N LEU A 409 33.06 -10.94 -37.11
CA LEU A 409 31.91 -10.93 -38.06
C LEU A 409 30.54 -10.76 -37.42
N THR A 410 30.40 -10.97 -36.11
CA THR A 410 29.12 -10.72 -35.46
C THR A 410 28.97 -9.21 -35.32
N ASN A 411 27.98 -8.64 -36.04
CA ASN A 411 27.66 -7.20 -36.02
C ASN A 411 27.46 -6.63 -34.60
N ALA A 412 27.21 -7.50 -33.61
CA ALA A 412 27.30 -7.23 -32.18
C ALA A 412 28.35 -8.13 -31.51
N SER A 413 29.22 -7.56 -30.68
CA SER A 413 30.05 -8.32 -29.74
C SER A 413 29.15 -8.90 -28.65
N PRO A 414 29.20 -10.23 -28.36
CA PRO A 414 28.38 -10.81 -27.31
C PRO A 414 28.68 -10.13 -25.98
N GLN A 415 27.64 -9.58 -25.35
CA GLN A 415 27.77 -8.87 -24.07
C GLN A 415 28.01 -9.92 -22.97
N GLY A 416 28.93 -9.63 -22.05
CA GLY A 416 29.33 -10.56 -20.99
C GLY A 416 30.39 -11.58 -21.39
N SER A 417 30.99 -11.45 -22.59
CA SER A 417 32.10 -12.29 -23.06
C SER A 417 33.37 -11.46 -23.26
N ASN A 418 34.52 -12.01 -22.87
CA ASN A 418 35.83 -11.39 -23.13
C ASN A 418 36.42 -11.93 -24.42
N ALA A 419 36.79 -11.04 -25.34
CA ALA A 419 37.55 -11.36 -26.53
C ALA A 419 38.90 -10.63 -26.50
N ALA A 420 39.98 -11.37 -26.67
CA ALA A 420 41.32 -10.82 -26.80
C ALA A 420 41.79 -10.98 -28.25
N HIS A 421 42.32 -9.90 -28.83
CA HIS A 421 42.93 -9.90 -30.15
C HIS A 421 44.44 -9.88 -30.00
N TRP A 422 45.13 -10.74 -30.74
CA TRP A 422 46.58 -10.80 -30.78
C TRP A 422 47.03 -10.72 -32.24
N LEU A 423 48.19 -10.11 -32.44
CA LEU A 423 48.87 -10.04 -33.74
C LEU A 423 50.04 -11.01 -33.72
N ASN A 424 50.08 -11.92 -34.67
CA ASN A 424 51.25 -12.77 -34.88
C ASN A 424 52.04 -12.23 -36.07
N LEU A 425 53.32 -11.93 -35.85
CA LEU A 425 54.22 -11.55 -36.94
C LEU A 425 54.66 -12.81 -37.67
N GLN A 426 54.24 -12.97 -38.92
CA GLN A 426 54.89 -13.90 -39.83
C GLN A 426 55.95 -13.14 -40.61
N SER A 427 57.21 -13.30 -40.20
CA SER A 427 58.35 -12.81 -40.96
C SER A 427 58.62 -13.77 -42.11
N THR A 428 57.99 -13.56 -43.26
CA THR A 428 58.58 -14.02 -44.52
C THR A 428 59.85 -13.20 -44.74
N LYS A 429 60.98 -13.85 -45.06
CA LYS A 429 62.19 -13.15 -45.50
C LYS A 429 61.83 -12.41 -46.79
N ILE A 430 61.56 -11.11 -46.69
CA ILE A 430 61.38 -10.22 -47.83
C ILE A 430 62.69 -9.44 -47.96
N PRO A 431 63.36 -9.45 -49.13
CA PRO A 431 64.54 -8.60 -49.37
C PRO A 431 64.17 -7.14 -49.17
N GLU A 432 65.12 -6.30 -48.75
CA GLU A 432 64.93 -4.88 -48.46
C GLU A 432 64.21 -4.10 -49.58
N SER A 433 62.88 -4.13 -49.58
CA SER A 433 61.92 -3.13 -50.02
C SER A 433 60.53 -3.79 -50.11
N GLU A 434 59.58 -3.12 -49.48
CA GLU A 434 58.13 -3.33 -49.60
C GLU A 434 57.49 -4.46 -48.76
N ALA A 435 56.52 -4.01 -47.95
CA ALA A 435 55.51 -4.74 -47.19
C ALA A 435 55.99 -5.66 -46.05
N VAL A 436 55.60 -5.30 -44.82
CA VAL A 436 55.51 -6.26 -43.72
C VAL A 436 54.12 -6.89 -43.80
N GLU A 437 54.05 -8.18 -44.09
CA GLU A 437 52.79 -8.93 -44.06
C GLU A 437 52.45 -9.26 -42.59
N LEU A 438 51.45 -8.57 -42.04
CA LEU A 438 50.92 -8.84 -40.70
C LEU A 438 49.77 -9.84 -40.83
N ILE A 439 50.05 -11.12 -40.59
CA ILE A 439 49.02 -12.15 -40.58
C ILE A 439 48.35 -12.17 -39.20
N LEU A 440 47.11 -11.68 -39.13
CA LEU A 440 46.27 -11.75 -37.94
C LEU A 440 45.90 -13.21 -37.64
N GLY A 441 46.72 -13.91 -36.87
CA GLY A 441 46.36 -15.18 -36.25
C GLY A 441 45.64 -14.97 -34.92
N SER A 442 44.43 -15.51 -34.77
CA SER A 442 43.67 -15.43 -33.51
C SER A 442 43.50 -16.80 -32.85
N GLY A 443 43.82 -16.89 -31.57
CA GLY A 443 43.34 -17.94 -30.68
C GLY A 443 42.34 -17.37 -29.69
N SER A 444 41.17 -18.00 -29.54
CA SER A 444 40.17 -17.62 -28.54
C SER A 444 40.31 -18.52 -27.31
N THR A 445 40.70 -17.96 -26.18
CA THR A 445 40.52 -18.59 -24.87
C THR A 445 39.27 -18.01 -24.22
N SER A 446 38.15 -18.74 -24.27
CA SER A 446 36.98 -18.40 -23.46
C SER A 446 37.26 -18.79 -22.01
N ARG A 447 37.65 -17.82 -21.19
CA ARG A 447 37.62 -18.00 -19.73
C ARG A 447 36.47 -17.17 -19.16
N PRO A 448 35.59 -17.76 -18.32
CA PRO A 448 34.72 -16.94 -17.48
C PRO A 448 35.58 -16.09 -16.55
N ILE A 449 35.05 -14.93 -16.15
CA ILE A 449 35.62 -14.15 -15.03
C ILE A 449 35.38 -14.94 -13.76
#